data_AF-A0A7W7N2D1-F1
#
_entry.id   AF-A0A7W7N2D1-F1
#
_cell.length_a   1.000
_cell.length_b   1.000
_cell.length_c   1.000
_cell.angle_alpha   90.00
_cell.angle_beta   90.00
_cell.angle_gamma   90.00
#
_symmetry.space_group_name_H-M   'P 1'
#
loop_
_entity.id
_entity.type
_entity.pdbx_description
1 polymer ?
#
loop_
_entity_poly.entity_id
_entity_poly.type
_entity_poly.pdbx_seq_one_letter_code
_entity_poly.pdbx_strand_id
1 'polypeptide(L)' 'MIHYYLDGSWVGGHRGANFVGQPMWIIINLQMEGSSGSPGPTSDTYYRARNLYVGRSRT' A
#
# COMPACT_ATOMS: atom_id res chain seq x y z
N MET A 1 -5.79 13.08 -7.13
CA MET A 1 -6.15 11.74 -7.64
C MET A 1 -4.96 10.83 -7.39
N ILE A 2 -5.20 9.61 -6.94
CA ILE A 2 -4.16 8.58 -6.71
C ILE A 2 -4.23 7.61 -7.89
N HIS A 3 -3.10 7.30 -8.52
CA HIS A 3 -3.02 6.32 -9.61
C HIS A 3 -2.28 5.08 -9.12
N TYR A 4 -2.82 3.91 -9.45
CA TYR A 4 -2.20 2.63 -9.17
C TYR A 4 -1.68 2.04 -10.47
N TYR A 5 -0.48 1.46 -10.40
CA TYR A 5 0.17 0.81 -11.52
C TYR A 5 0.62 -0.59 -11.10
N LEU A 6 0.43 -1.58 -11.97
CA LEU A 6 1.03 -2.91 -11.87
C LEU A 6 1.89 -3.11 -13.11
N ASP A 7 3.15 -3.51 -12.92
CA ASP A 7 4.13 -3.69 -14.00
C ASP A 7 4.21 -2.49 -14.97
N GLY A 8 4.12 -1.28 -14.41
CA GLY A 8 4.15 -0.02 -15.17
C GLY A 8 2.84 0.34 -15.90
N SER A 9 1.84 -0.54 -15.91
CA SER A 9 0.56 -0.31 -16.57
C SER A 9 -0.46 0.29 -15.59
N TRP A 10 -1.23 1.29 -16.03
CA TRP A 10 -2.30 1.90 -15.21
C TRP A 10 -3.43 0.89 -15.00
N VAL A 11 -3.79 0.64 -13.74
CA VAL A 11 -4.86 -0.31 -13.38
C VAL A 11 -6.06 0.36 -12.71
N GLY A 12 -5.95 1.62 -12.33
CA GLY A 12 -7.05 2.35 -11.72
C GLY A 12 -6.61 3.57 -10.92
N GLY A 13 -7.59 4.20 -10.27
CA GLY A 13 -7.31 5.33 -9.40
C GLY A 13 -8.45 5.69 -8.45
N HIS A 14 -8.08 6.37 -7.37
CA HIS A 14 -9.02 6.90 -6.39
C HIS A 14 -9.01 8.43 -6.37
N ARG A 15 -10.21 8.99 -6.18
CA ARG A 15 -10.41 10.37 -5.75
C ARG A 15 -10.96 10.29 -4.34
N GLY A 16 -10.11 10.42 -3.33
CA GLY A 16 -10.66 10.65 -1.99
C GLY A 16 -10.56 12.10 -1.60
N ALA A 17 -11.30 12.41 -0.56
CA ALA A 17 -11.40 13.72 0.04
C ALA A 17 -10.32 13.87 1.13
N ASN A 18 -9.91 15.11 1.36
CA ASN A 18 -9.20 15.53 2.58
C ASN A 18 -7.82 14.92 2.86
N PHE A 19 -7.20 14.21 1.91
CA PHE A 19 -5.84 13.67 2.08
C PHE A 19 -4.75 14.42 1.30
N VAL A 20 -5.12 15.28 0.34
CA VAL A 20 -4.14 16.02 -0.45
C VAL A 20 -3.48 17.09 0.44
N GLY A 21 -2.15 17.13 0.47
CA GLY A 21 -1.38 18.09 1.26
C GLY A 21 -1.23 17.74 2.75
N GLN A 22 -1.81 16.62 3.19
CA GLN A 22 -1.61 16.14 4.56
C GLN A 22 -0.39 15.19 4.61
N PRO A 23 0.55 15.39 5.55
CA PRO A 23 1.65 14.46 5.73
C PRO A 23 1.12 13.13 6.26
N MET A 24 1.53 12.02 5.64
CA MET A 24 1.09 10.67 5.98
C MET A 24 2.30 9.77 6.27
N TRP A 25 2.10 8.78 7.14
CA TRP A 25 3.10 7.74 7.39
C TRP A 25 3.05 6.66 6.31
N ILE A 26 4.21 6.16 5.91
CA ILE A 26 4.32 4.95 5.08
C ILE A 26 4.29 3.74 6.00
N ILE A 27 3.30 2.87 5.80
CA ILE A 27 3.15 1.65 6.58
C ILE A 27 3.39 0.46 5.65
N ILE A 28 4.35 -0.39 6.02
CA ILE A 28 4.66 -1.65 5.32
C ILE A 28 4.67 -2.72 6.40
N ASN A 29 3.61 -3.52 6.45
CA ASN A 29 3.43 -4.50 7.52
C ASN A 29 2.90 -5.83 6.98
N LEU A 30 3.10 -6.86 7.80
CA LEU A 30 2.39 -8.13 7.71
C LEU A 30 1.44 -8.16 8.92
N GLN A 31 0.19 -7.77 8.70
CA GLN A 31 -0.83 -7.84 9.74
C GLN A 31 -1.58 -9.17 9.63
N MET A 32 -1.61 -9.95 10.72
CA MET A 32 -2.36 -11.20 10.81
C MET A 32 -3.60 -10.96 11.67
N GLU A 33 -4.75 -11.43 11.19
CA GLU A 33 -6.08 -11.30 11.82
C GLU A 33 -6.66 -9.86 11.90
N GLY A 34 -7.99 -9.74 11.79
CA GLY A 34 -8.71 -8.48 11.57
C GLY A 34 -10.04 -8.69 10.82
N SER A 35 -10.45 -7.74 9.94
CA SER A 35 -11.66 -7.85 9.09
C SER A 35 -11.56 -8.94 7.99
N SER A 36 -10.50 -9.74 7.99
CA SER A 36 -10.16 -10.73 6.96
C SER A 36 -11.04 -11.98 6.98
N GLY A 37 -11.96 -12.10 7.95
CA GLY A 37 -13.01 -13.13 8.01
C GLY A 37 -12.58 -14.51 8.53
N SER A 38 -11.30 -14.84 8.55
CA SER A 38 -10.81 -16.13 9.09
C SER A 38 -9.47 -15.95 9.82
N PRO A 39 -9.11 -16.88 10.72
CA PRO A 39 -7.84 -16.85 11.44
C PRO A 39 -6.66 -16.78 10.48
N GLY A 40 -5.58 -16.13 10.94
CA GLY A 40 -4.35 -15.99 10.17
C GLY A 40 -3.68 -17.34 9.82
N PRO A 41 -2.59 -17.30 9.02
CA PRO A 41 -1.86 -18.49 8.61
C PRO A 41 -1.43 -19.36 9.81
N THR A 42 -1.52 -20.69 9.66
CA THR A 42 -1.14 -21.65 10.72
C THR A 42 0.34 -22.05 10.68
N SER A 43 1.10 -21.49 9.75
CA SER A 43 2.53 -21.75 9.56
C SER A 43 3.31 -20.45 9.40
N ASP A 44 4.63 -20.55 9.51
CA ASP A 44 5.54 -19.43 9.29
C ASP A 44 5.21 -18.66 8.01
N THR A 45 5.02 -17.36 8.19
CA THR A 45 4.62 -16.45 7.11
C THR A 45 5.59 -15.29 7.04
N TYR A 46 6.10 -15.04 5.83
CA TYR A 46 7.11 -14.02 5.59
C TYR A 46 6.59 -13.01 4.57
N TYR A 47 6.67 -11.73 4.92
CA TYR A 47 6.45 -10.65 3.97
C TYR A 47 7.79 -10.06 3.54
N ARG A 48 8.04 -10.03 2.23
CA ARG A 48 9.30 -9.55 1.64
C ARG A 48 9.02 -8.41 0.68
N ALA A 49 9.26 -7.18 1.12
CA ALA A 49 9.34 -6.02 0.25
C ALA A 49 10.79 -5.79 -0.19
N ARG A 50 11.02 -5.49 -1.47
CA ARG A 50 12.35 -5.18 -2.02
C ARG A 50 12.25 -3.98 -2.95
N ASN A 51 13.33 -3.21 -3.05
CA ASN A 51 13.45 -2.07 -3.96
C ASN A 51 12.33 -1.01 -3.76
N LEU A 52 11.99 -0.70 -2.51
CA LEU A 52 11.03 0.35 -2.21
C LEU A 52 11.65 1.72 -2.50
N TYR A 53 10.95 2.52 -3.31
CA TYR A 53 11.31 3.91 -3.57
C TYR A 53 10.13 4.83 -3.25
N VAL A 54 10.41 5.92 -2.52
CA VAL A 54 9.47 7.01 -2.29
C VAL A 54 10.14 8.31 -2.71
N GLY A 55 9.52 9.02 -3.64
CA GLY A 55 10.03 10.29 -4.11
C GLY A 55 8.90 11.16 -4.65
N ARG A 56 9.23 12.45 -4.82
CA ARG A 56 8.38 13.41 -5.52
C ARG A 56 8.92 13.59 -6.93
N SER A 57 8.06 13.39 -7.92
CA SER A 57 8.42 13.53 -9.34
C SER A 57 8.12 14.92 -9.91
N ARG A 58 7.57 15.84 -9.11
CA ARG A 58 7.30 17.22 -9.52
C ARG A 58 7.81 18.20 -8.46
N THR A 59 8.73 19.09 -8.86
CA THR A 59 9.08 20.32 -8.15
C THR A 59 8.05 21.40 -8.43
#